data_AF-A0A645HSB4-F1
#
_entry.id   AF-A0A645HSB4-F1
#
_cell.length_a   1.000
_cell.length_b   1.000
_cell.length_c   1.000
_cell.angle_alpha   90.00
_cell.angle_beta   90.00
_cell.angle_gamma   90.00
#
_symmetry.space_group_name_H-M   'P 1'
#
loop_
_entity.id
_entity.type
_entity.pdbx_description
1 polymer ?
#
loop_
_entity_poly.entity_id
_entity_poly.type
_entity_poly.pdbx_seq_one_letter_code
_entity_poly.pdbx_strand_id
1 'polypeptide(L)'
;MIAYGNVCLRQFPKTERYVMAARIRGDMYDLLELIVAANKHYYKKTTLQEIDTKLEALRSLLRVAVREDMKYLPPDKWANWAEMLNEIGRMLGGWFKSLTQ
;
A
#
# COMPACT_ATOMS: atom_id res chain seq x y z
N MET A 1 -7.50 4.78 2.25
CA MET A 1 -6.26 4.05 2.63
C MET A 1 -5.30 4.94 3.42
N ILE A 2 -4.77 6.04 2.87
CA ILE A 2 -3.73 6.89 3.51
C ILE A 2 -4.14 7.46 4.89
N ALA A 3 -5.34 8.02 5.01
CA ALA A 3 -5.81 8.59 6.28
C ALA A 3 -5.83 7.55 7.41
N TYR A 4 -6.34 6.35 7.12
CA TYR A 4 -6.34 5.23 8.06
C TYR A 4 -4.93 4.71 8.35
N GLY A 5 -4.09 4.56 7.31
CA GLY A 5 -2.69 4.19 7.47
C GLY A 5 -1.93 5.12 8.42
N ASN A 6 -2.13 6.43 8.31
CA ASN A 6 -1.51 7.41 9.21
C ASN A 6 -1.94 7.25 10.68
N VAL A 7 -3.17 6.81 10.95
CA VAL A 7 -3.62 6.47 12.30
C VAL A 7 -2.91 5.20 12.78
N CYS A 8 -2.82 4.18 11.92
CA CYS A 8 -2.15 2.92 12.23
C CYS A 8 -0.66 3.12 12.56
N LEU A 9 0.04 3.95 11.79
CA LEU A 9 1.47 4.25 11.97
C LEU A 9 1.81 4.90 13.30
N ARG A 10 0.85 5.50 14.01
CA ARG A 10 1.09 6.08 15.35
C ARG A 10 1.42 5.03 16.41
N GLN A 11 1.02 3.77 16.19
CA GLN A 11 1.22 2.65 17.10
C GLN A 11 2.62 2.04 17.03
N PHE A 12 3.39 2.36 15.99
CA PHE A 12 4.74 1.84 15.85
C PHE A 12 5.62 2.36 17.00
N PRO A 13 6.55 1.51 17.52
CA PRO A 13 7.48 1.93 18.56
C PRO A 13 8.38 3.07 18.06
N LYS A 14 8.92 3.87 18.99
CA LYS A 14 9.72 5.06 18.65
C LYS A 14 10.92 4.75 17.74
N THR A 15 11.55 3.58 17.92
CA THR A 15 12.68 3.10 17.12
C THR A 15 12.30 2.91 15.65
N GLU A 16 11.16 2.28 15.40
CA GLU A 16 10.68 1.96 14.04
C GLU A 16 9.84 3.07 13.41
N ARG A 17 9.50 4.11 14.18
CA ARG A 17 8.72 5.25 13.68
C ARG A 17 9.43 5.97 12.52
N TYR A 18 10.75 6.07 12.58
CA TYR A 18 11.55 6.77 11.56
C TYR A 18 12.11 5.85 10.47
N VAL A 19 11.94 4.53 10.64
CA VAL A 19 12.44 3.53 9.69
C VAL A 19 11.23 2.93 8.96
N MET A 20 10.57 1.94 9.58
CA MET A 20 9.47 1.22 8.93
C MET A 20 8.22 2.08 8.73
N ALA A 21 7.81 2.87 9.74
CA ALA A 21 6.60 3.68 9.60
C ALA A 21 6.78 4.84 8.61
N ALA A 22 7.99 5.44 8.56
CA ALA A 22 8.32 6.45 7.56
C ALA A 22 8.34 5.86 6.15
N ARG A 23 8.92 4.66 5.99
CA ARG A 23 8.93 3.94 4.71
C ARG A 23 7.52 3.61 4.22
N ILE A 24 6.68 3.03 5.08
CA ILE A 24 5.28 2.72 4.76
C ILE A 24 4.53 4.01 4.37
N ARG A 25 4.77 5.12 5.08
CA ARG A 25 4.17 6.41 4.74
C ARG A 25 4.60 6.89 3.35
N GLY A 26 5.88 6.82 3.02
CA GLY A 26 6.39 7.15 1.70
C GLY A 26 5.74 6.28 0.62
N ASP A 27 5.77 4.96 0.80
CA ASP A 27 5.21 4.01 -0.17
C ASP A 27 3.70 4.22 -0.41
N MET A 28 2.95 4.66 0.62
CA MET A 28 1.54 5.04 0.47
C MET A 28 1.33 6.27 -0.44
N TYR A 29 2.18 7.29 -0.34
CA TYR A 29 2.08 8.50 -1.16
C TYR A 29 2.60 8.26 -2.57
N ASP A 30 3.69 7.52 -2.72
CA ASP A 30 4.20 7.10 -4.03
C ASP A 30 3.13 6.30 -4.81
N LEU A 31 2.40 5.40 -4.13
CA LEU A 31 1.30 4.66 -4.73
C LEU A 31 0.18 5.61 -5.21
N LEU A 32 -0.14 6.64 -4.43
CA LEU A 32 -1.11 7.67 -4.85
C LEU A 32 -0.63 8.42 -6.09
N GLU A 33 0.64 8.81 -6.13
CA GLU A 33 1.22 9.50 -7.29
C GLU A 33 1.17 8.63 -8.55
N LEU A 34 1.52 7.34 -8.45
CA LEU A 34 1.41 6.39 -9.54
C LEU A 34 -0.05 6.23 -10.02
N ILE A 35 -1.01 6.14 -9.10
CA ILE A 35 -2.44 6.06 -9.44
C ILE A 35 -2.91 7.34 -10.14
N VAL A 36 -2.46 8.52 -9.69
CA VAL A 36 -2.78 9.80 -10.35
C VAL A 36 -2.16 9.87 -11.74
N ALA A 37 -0.91 9.44 -11.90
CA ALA A 37 -0.22 9.40 -13.18
C ALA A 37 -0.93 8.46 -14.17
N ALA A 38 -1.34 7.28 -13.70
CA ALA A 38 -2.17 6.36 -14.47
C ALA A 38 -3.49 7.05 -14.85
N ASN A 39 -4.25 7.61 -13.92
CA ASN A 39 -5.55 8.26 -14.23
C ASN A 39 -5.46 9.39 -15.27
N LYS A 40 -4.32 10.09 -15.37
CA LYS A 40 -4.14 11.18 -16.36
C LYS A 40 -3.87 10.71 -17.78
N HIS A 41 -4.04 9.42 -18.08
CA HIS A 41 -3.81 8.85 -19.41
C HIS A 41 -2.38 9.03 -19.95
N TYR A 42 -1.39 9.29 -19.10
CA TYR A 42 0.04 9.14 -19.45
C TYR A 42 0.42 7.65 -19.52
N TYR A 43 -0.40 6.83 -20.18
CA TYR A 43 -0.31 5.38 -20.08
C TYR A 43 0.87 4.84 -20.87
N LYS A 44 1.79 4.21 -20.14
CA LYS A 44 2.55 3.07 -20.63
C LYS A 44 2.14 1.86 -19.79
N LYS A 45 2.07 0.68 -20.41
CA LYS A 45 1.78 -0.61 -19.71
C LYS A 45 2.67 -0.80 -18.46
N THR A 46 3.85 -0.19 -18.46
CA THR A 46 4.82 -0.15 -17.35
C THR A 46 4.26 0.48 -16.08
N THR A 47 3.46 1.56 -16.17
CA THR A 47 2.95 2.27 -14.97
C THR A 47 1.98 1.41 -14.16
N LEU A 48 1.15 0.59 -14.80
CA LEU A 48 0.26 -0.32 -14.07
C LEU A 48 1.03 -1.45 -13.37
N GLN A 49 2.10 -1.94 -13.98
CA GLN A 49 2.99 -2.94 -13.36
C GLN A 49 3.76 -2.35 -12.17
N GLU A 50 4.14 -1.08 -12.25
CA GLU A 50 4.75 -0.35 -11.13
C GLU A 50 3.77 -0.22 -9.96
N ILE A 51 2.50 0.13 -10.23
CA ILE A 51 1.44 0.16 -9.19
C ILE A 51 1.30 -1.21 -8.54
N ASP A 52 1.23 -2.28 -9.34
CA ASP A 52 1.07 -3.66 -8.85
C ASP A 52 2.23 -4.06 -7.93
N THR A 53 3.46 -3.83 -8.38
CA THR A 53 4.68 -4.13 -7.61
C THR A 53 4.71 -3.34 -6.29
N LYS A 54 4.38 -2.05 -6.34
CA LYS A 54 4.37 -1.17 -5.17
C LYS A 54 3.30 -1.60 -4.16
N LEU A 55 2.12 -2.00 -4.64
CA LEU A 55 1.04 -2.51 -3.81
C LEU A 55 1.48 -3.78 -3.06
N GLU A 56 2.20 -4.67 -3.73
CA GLU A 56 2.67 -5.93 -3.14
C GLU A 56 3.84 -5.75 -2.16
N ALA A 57 4.73 -4.81 -2.44
CA ALA A 57 5.73 -4.36 -1.48
C ALA A 57 5.07 -3.81 -0.21
N LEU A 58 4.03 -2.97 -0.35
CA LEU A 58 3.29 -2.41 0.77
C LEU A 58 2.57 -3.49 1.60
N ARG A 59 1.89 -4.46 0.94
CA ARG A 59 1.27 -5.60 1.63
C ARG A 59 2.29 -6.43 2.43
N SER A 60 3.47 -6.65 1.83
CA SER A 60 4.55 -7.40 2.46
C SER A 60 5.09 -6.68 3.70
N LEU A 61 5.31 -5.37 3.62
CA LEU A 61 5.70 -4.54 4.76
C LEU A 61 4.67 -4.59 5.89
N LEU A 62 3.38 -4.47 5.57
CA LEU A 62 2.32 -4.57 6.58
C LEU A 62 2.27 -5.94 7.24
N ARG A 63 2.53 -7.01 6.47
CA ARG A 63 2.60 -8.38 7.03
C ARG A 63 3.78 -8.54 7.98
N VAL A 64 4.94 -7.96 7.67
CA VAL A 64 6.11 -7.96 8.58
C VAL A 64 5.78 -7.23 9.87
N ALA A 65 5.11 -6.07 9.80
CA ALA A 65 4.77 -5.28 10.99
C ALA A 65 3.83 -5.98 12.00
N VAL A 66 3.15 -7.05 11.58
CA VAL A 66 2.16 -7.79 12.40
C VAL A 66 2.69 -9.14 12.86
N ARG A 67 3.86 -9.57 12.37
CA ARG A 67 4.49 -10.81 12.82
C ARG A 67 4.70 -10.81 14.34
N GLU A 68 4.70 -12.01 14.92
CA GLU A 68 4.73 -12.20 16.38
C GLU A 68 5.99 -11.66 17.06
N ASP A 69 7.09 -11.55 16.32
CA ASP A 69 8.37 -10.98 16.75
C ASP A 69 8.33 -9.45 16.87
N MET A 70 7.54 -8.77 16.03
CA MET A 70 7.43 -7.31 16.01
C MET A 70 6.18 -6.78 16.71
N LYS A 71 4.99 -7.29 16.37
CA LYS A 71 3.68 -6.88 16.92
C LYS A 71 3.45 -5.36 16.95
N TYR A 72 3.85 -4.64 15.90
CA TYR A 72 3.70 -3.17 15.84
C TYR A 72 2.27 -2.72 15.57
N LEU A 73 1.43 -3.62 15.03
CA LEU A 73 0.05 -3.34 14.70
C LEU A 73 -0.87 -4.46 15.18
N PRO A 74 -2.03 -4.13 15.80
CA PRO A 74 -3.05 -5.13 16.15
C PRO A 74 -3.58 -5.85 14.90
N PRO A 75 -3.91 -7.15 14.98
CA PRO A 75 -4.45 -7.93 13.87
C PRO A 75 -5.68 -7.30 13.22
N ASP A 76 -6.60 -6.74 14.00
CA ASP A 76 -7.83 -6.10 13.49
C ASP A 76 -7.51 -4.90 12.61
N LYS A 77 -6.52 -4.10 13.02
CA LYS A 77 -6.12 -2.91 12.26
C LYS A 77 -5.40 -3.28 10.99
N TRP A 78 -4.60 -4.34 11.03
CA TRP A 78 -3.98 -4.92 9.84
C TRP A 78 -5.04 -5.44 8.86
N ALA A 79 -6.03 -6.20 9.33
CA ALA A 79 -7.07 -6.75 8.47
C ALA A 79 -7.84 -5.65 7.74
N ASN A 80 -8.24 -4.60 8.46
CA ASN A 80 -8.88 -3.43 7.86
C ASN A 80 -7.98 -2.76 6.81
N TRP A 81 -6.69 -2.60 7.11
CA TRP A 81 -5.77 -1.96 6.16
C TRP A 81 -5.53 -2.85 4.92
N ALA A 82 -5.38 -4.16 5.12
CA ALA A 82 -5.21 -5.13 4.05
C ALA A 82 -6.42 -5.13 3.11
N GLU A 83 -7.63 -5.02 3.64
CA GLU A 83 -8.84 -4.94 2.80
C GLU A 83 -8.86 -3.69 1.93
N MET A 84 -8.46 -2.53 2.46
CA MET A 84 -8.29 -1.32 1.65
C MET A 84 -7.26 -1.49 0.53
N LEU A 85 -6.17 -2.22 0.77
CA LEU A 85 -5.19 -2.53 -0.28
C LEU A 85 -5.77 -3.51 -1.31
N ASN A 86 -6.58 -4.49 -0.87
CA ASN A 86 -7.27 -5.42 -1.77
C ASN A 86 -8.28 -4.73 -2.69
N GLU A 87 -8.97 -3.71 -2.21
CA GLU A 87 -9.82 -2.86 -3.05
C GLU A 87 -9.01 -2.18 -4.16
N ILE A 88 -7.85 -1.60 -3.84
CA ILE A 88 -6.95 -0.99 -4.84
C ILE A 88 -6.49 -2.05 -5.87
N GLY A 89 -6.14 -3.26 -5.41
CA GLY A 89 -5.76 -4.37 -6.29
C GLY A 89 -6.90 -4.82 -7.22
N ARG A 90 -8.14 -4.86 -6.72
CA ARG A 90 -9.33 -5.16 -7.54
C ARG A 90 -9.53 -4.12 -8.64
N MET A 91 -9.37 -2.84 -8.32
CA MET A 91 -9.44 -1.74 -9.30
C MET A 91 -8.35 -1.88 -10.37
N LEU A 92 -7.11 -2.16 -9.94
CA LEU A 92 -5.98 -2.37 -10.85
C LEU A 92 -6.20 -3.56 -11.80
N GLY A 93 -6.75 -4.66 -11.29
CA GLY A 93 -7.13 -5.81 -12.10
C GLY A 93 -8.20 -5.48 -13.15
N GLY A 94 -9.13 -4.57 -12.85
CA GLY A 94 -10.08 -4.02 -13.81
C GLY A 94 -9.38 -3.28 -14.95
N TRP A 95 -8.39 -2.44 -14.64
CA TRP A 95 -7.61 -1.70 -15.64
C TRP A 95 -6.75 -2.61 -16.52
N PHE A 96 -6.15 -3.66 -15.96
CA PHE A 96 -5.43 -4.65 -16.78
C PHE A 96 -6.35 -5.35 -17.79
N LYS A 97 -7.56 -5.71 -17.38
CA LYS A 97 -8.57 -6.31 -18.26
C LYS A 97 -8.95 -5.36 -19.40
N SER A 98 -9.22 -4.09 -19.10
CA SER A 98 -9.57 -3.10 -20.14
C SER A 98 -8.46 -2.82 -21.16
N LEU A 99 -7.21 -3.15 -20.85
CA LEU A 99 -6.07 -3.01 -21.78
C LEU A 99 -5.80 -4.28 -22.61
N THR A 100 -6.37 -5.42 -22.20
CA THR A 100 -6.16 -6.71 -22.88
C THR A 100 -7.35 -7.08 -23.78
N GLN A 101 -8.51 -6.46 -23.56
CA GLN A 101 -9.70 -6.49 -24.42
C GLN A 101 -9.56 -5.52 -25.58
#